data_AF-A0A1G6SAM6-F1
#
_entry.id   AF-A0A1G6SAM6-F1
#
_cell.length_a   1.000
_cell.length_b   1.000
_cell.length_c   1.000
_cell.angle_alpha   90.00
_cell.angle_beta   90.00
_cell.angle_gamma   90.00
#
_symmetry.space_group_name_H-M   'P 1'
#
loop_
_entity.id
_entity.type
_entity.pdbx_description
1 polymer ?
#
loop_
_entity_poly.entity_id
_entity_poly.type
_entity_poly.pdbx_seq_one_letter_code
_entity_poly.pdbx_strand_id
1 'polypeptide(L)' 'MAEITSLHQHASAPVLANAKRLEVVTFTLGEEEYGIDIQKVQELRGYDAVTRIANAP' A
#
# COMPACT_ATOMS: atom_id res chain seq x y z
N MET A 1 -17.81 -53.25 2.77
CA MET A 1 -16.93 -52.32 2.03
C MET A 1 -17.79 -51.23 1.42
N ALA A 2 -17.71 -50.01 1.98
CA ALA A 2 -18.01 -48.70 1.39
C ALA A 2 -18.28 -47.72 2.55
N GLU A 3 -17.21 -47.21 3.16
CA GLU A 3 -17.32 -46.08 4.08
C GLU A 3 -17.50 -44.81 3.23
N ILE A 4 -18.66 -44.18 3.36
CA ILE A 4 -18.93 -42.84 2.82
C ILE A 4 -18.12 -41.82 3.64
N THR A 5 -16.85 -41.68 3.28
CA THR A 5 -16.05 -40.48 3.53
C THR A 5 -16.65 -39.35 2.69
N SER A 6 -17.27 -38.37 3.33
CA SER A 6 -17.27 -36.95 2.90
C SER A 6 -18.25 -36.14 3.73
N LEU A 7 -17.75 -35.53 4.80
CA LEU A 7 -18.33 -34.28 5.31
C LEU A 7 -17.23 -33.22 5.20
N HIS A 8 -17.16 -32.56 4.04
CA HIS A 8 -16.33 -31.37 3.87
C HIS A 8 -16.96 -30.23 4.67
N GLN A 9 -16.50 -30.11 5.90
CA GLN A 9 -16.64 -28.93 6.74
C GLN A 9 -16.06 -27.71 6.00
N HIS A 10 -16.91 -26.94 5.33
CA HIS A 10 -16.57 -25.57 4.95
C HIS A 10 -16.52 -24.73 6.22
N ALA A 11 -15.36 -24.74 6.87
CA ALA A 11 -15.03 -23.76 7.88
C ALA A 11 -15.04 -22.39 7.19
N SER A 12 -16.07 -21.59 7.44
CA SER A 12 -16.10 -20.17 7.13
C SER A 12 -14.99 -19.50 7.93
N ALA A 13 -13.83 -19.31 7.27
CA ALA A 13 -12.72 -18.57 7.83
C ALA A 13 -13.20 -17.18 8.26
N PRO A 14 -12.74 -16.66 9.41
CA PRO A 14 -13.07 -15.31 9.81
C PRO A 14 -12.54 -14.36 8.74
N VAL A 15 -13.45 -13.73 7.99
CA VAL A 15 -13.12 -12.56 7.20
C VAL A 15 -12.69 -11.49 8.20
N LEU A 16 -11.37 -11.34 8.39
CA LEU A 16 -10.82 -10.20 9.13
C LEU A 16 -11.20 -8.95 8.36
N ALA A 17 -12.35 -8.39 8.76
CA ALA A 17 -12.92 -7.18 8.25
C ALA A 17 -11.90 -6.05 8.37
N ASN A 18 -11.72 -5.34 7.25
CA ASN A 18 -10.98 -4.09 7.13
C ASN A 18 -9.49 -4.13 7.47
N ALA A 19 -8.74 -5.08 6.92
CA ALA A 19 -7.37 -4.78 6.55
C ALA A 19 -7.40 -3.73 5.42
N LYS A 20 -7.43 -2.44 5.79
CA LYS A 20 -7.26 -1.34 4.84
C LYS A 20 -5.91 -1.61 4.17
N ARG A 21 -5.93 -2.00 2.89
CA ARG A 21 -4.69 -2.31 2.16
C ARG A 21 -3.79 -1.08 2.29
N LEU A 22 -2.58 -1.31 2.83
CA LEU A 22 -1.59 -0.26 2.92
C LEU A 22 -1.06 -0.04 1.51
N GLU A 23 -1.54 1.04 0.90
CA GLU A 23 -1.13 1.48 -0.42
C GLU A 23 -0.14 2.63 -0.23
N VAL A 24 1.08 2.46 -0.74
CA VAL A 24 2.17 3.43 -0.56
C VAL A 24 2.88 3.68 -1.89
N VAL A 25 3.37 4.90 -2.07
CA VAL A 25 4.36 5.23 -3.09
C VAL A 25 5.73 5.17 -2.44
N THR A 26 6.63 4.39 -3.05
CA THR A 26 8.03 4.35 -2.65
C THR A 26 8.88 5.24 -3.55
N PHE A 27 9.88 5.89 -2.98
CA PHE A 27 10.87 6.68 -3.70
C PHE A 27 12.19 6.68 -2.94
N THR A 28 13.28 6.93 -3.66
CA THR A 28 14.62 6.97 -3.08
C THR A 28 15.06 8.41 -2.84
N LEU A 29 15.70 8.66 -1.70
CA LEU A 29 16.41 9.89 -1.42
C LEU A 29 17.87 9.55 -1.15
N GLY A 30 18.74 9.86 -2.10
CA GLY A 30 20.13 9.38 -2.06
C GLY A 30 20.18 7.85 -2.14
N GLU A 31 20.66 7.20 -1.08
CA GLU A 31 20.78 5.73 -0.98
C GLU A 31 19.68 5.09 -0.12
N GLU A 32 18.74 5.89 0.41
CA GLU A 32 17.68 5.43 1.31
C GLU A 32 16.33 5.32 0.59
N GLU A 33 15.51 4.35 1.00
CA GLU A 33 14.15 4.13 0.49
C GLU A 33 13.10 4.66 1.48
N TYR A 34 12.19 5.48 0.97
CA TYR A 34 11.10 6.10 1.73
C TYR A 34 9.75 5.74 1.11
N GLY A 35 8.70 5.74 1.94
CA GLY A 35 7.33 5.44 1.54
C GLY A 35 6.33 6.45 2.09
N ILE A 36 5.37 6.85 1.27
CA ILE A 36 4.23 7.72 1.66
C ILE A 36 2.91 7.03 1.32
N ASP A 37 1.91 7.13 2.21
CA ASP A 37 0.55 6.65 1.95
C ASP A 37 -0.01 7.27 0.66
N ILE A 38 -0.51 6.44 -0.24
CA ILE A 38 -1.02 6.86 -1.55
C ILE A 38 -2.11 7.95 -1.42
N GLN A 39 -2.90 7.92 -0.34
CA GLN A 39 -4.00 8.85 -0.11
C GLN A 39 -3.49 10.26 0.24
N LYS A 40 -2.20 10.40 0.56
CA LYS A 40 -1.55 11.69 0.83
C LYS A 40 -0.80 12.24 -0.40
N VAL A 41 -0.67 11.45 -1.47
CA VAL A 41 0.03 11.88 -2.68
C VAL A 41 -0.91 12.77 -3.50
N GLN A 42 -0.50 14.01 -3.74
CA GLN A 42 -1.27 14.95 -4.56
C GLN A 42 -1.00 14.71 -6.06
N GLU A 43 0.27 14.55 -6.43
CA GLU A 43 0.73 14.40 -7.80
C GLU A 43 2.12 13.75 -7.84
N LEU A 44 2.41 13.00 -8.91
CA LEU A 44 3.74 12.48 -9.22
C LEU A 44 4.32 13.31 -10.37
N ARG A 45 5.28 14.18 -10.07
CA ARG A 45 5.97 15.01 -11.07
C ARG A 45 7.43 14.60 -11.21
N GLY A 46 7.95 14.72 -12.43
CA GLY A 46 9.39 14.74 -12.68
C GLY A 46 10.01 16.05 -12.16
N TYR A 47 11.32 16.04 -11.91
CA TYR A 47 12.06 17.25 -11.55
C TYR A 47 11.93 18.29 -12.67
N ASP A 48 11.30 19.42 -12.35
CA ASP A 48 11.24 20.62 -13.20
C ASP A 48 12.03 21.76 -12.54
N ALA A 49 12.25 22.86 -13.27
CA ALA A 49 13.05 23.97 -12.76
C ALA A 49 12.37 24.61 -11.53
N VAL A 50 13.01 24.50 -10.36
CA VAL A 50 12.50 25.11 -9.14
C VAL A 50 12.65 26.63 -9.22
N THR A 51 11.53 27.35 -9.22
CA THR A 51 11.54 28.81 -9.10
C THR A 51 11.74 29.18 -7.64
N ARG A 52 12.93 29.70 -7.31
CA ARG A 52 13.26 30.10 -5.93
C ARG A 52 12.56 31.43 -5.60
N ILE A 53 11.74 31.42 -4.56
CA ILE A 53 11.10 32.63 -4.03
C ILE A 53 12.02 33.27 -2.98
N ALA A 54 12.23 34.58 -3.08
CA ALA A 54 13.02 35.33 -2.08
C ALA A 54 12.35 35.24 -0.70
N ASN A 55 13.14 34.96 0.35
CA ASN A 55 12.69 34.76 1.74
C ASN A 55 11.88 33.48 2.03
N ALA A 56 11.87 32.48 1.14
CA ALA A 56 11.38 31.14 1.49
C ALA A 56 12.43 30.39 2.36
N PRO A 57 12.01 29.65 3.40
CA PRO A 57 12.91 28.85 4.25
C PRO A 57 13.57 27.70 3.51
#